data_AF-A0A243B246-F1
#
_entry.id   AF-A0A243B246-F1
#
_cell.length_a   1.000
_cell.length_b   1.000
_cell.length_c   1.000
_cell.angle_alpha   90.00
_cell.angle_beta   90.00
_cell.angle_gamma   90.00
#
_symmetry.space_group_name_H-M   'P 1'
#
loop_
_entity.id
_entity.type
_entity.pdbx_description
1 polymer ?
#
loop_
_entity_poly.entity_id
_entity_poly.type
_entity_poly.pdbx_seq_one_letter_code
_entity_poly.pdbx_strand_id
1 'polypeptide(L)' 'MDIVLSEHAHGGQFRLLVISKLVAPNQGVLPTYTAGLYEKQNTSMVVSRGLGNSIIPQRIFNRPELVVVQLN' A
#
# COMPACT_ATOMS: atom_id res chain seq x y z
N MET A 1 -2.30 -14.14 -14.89
CA MET A 1 -1.61 -13.87 -13.61
C MET A 1 -2.68 -13.90 -12.56
N ASP A 2 -2.58 -14.80 -11.58
CA ASP A 2 -3.68 -15.03 -10.64
C ASP A 2 -3.51 -14.17 -9.40
N ILE A 3 -2.27 -14.01 -8.92
CA ILE A 3 -1.91 -13.14 -7.80
C ILE A 3 -0.70 -12.24 -8.13
N VAL A 4 -0.75 -10.99 -7.68
CA VAL A 4 0.36 -10.03 -7.71
C VAL A 4 0.59 -9.52 -6.29
N LEU A 5 1.83 -9.62 -5.81
CA LEU A 5 2.24 -9.04 -4.53
C LEU A 5 3.05 -7.78 -4.83
N SER A 6 2.61 -6.63 -4.32
CA SER A 6 3.21 -5.34 -4.61
C SER A 6 3.39 -4.48 -3.37
N GLU A 7 4.40 -3.63 -3.44
CA GLU A 7 4.77 -2.60 -2.48
C GLU A 7 5.41 -1.47 -3.32
N HIS A 8 5.25 -0.21 -2.90
CA HIS A 8 5.89 0.97 -3.52
C HIS A 8 5.32 2.27 -2.93
N ALA A 9 4.02 2.25 -2.62
CA ALA A 9 3.32 3.42 -2.11
C ALA A 9 3.54 3.63 -0.61
N HIS A 10 4.16 2.66 0.09
CA HIS A 10 4.33 2.62 1.55
C HIS A 10 3.03 2.84 2.33
N GLY A 11 1.83 2.63 1.77
CA GLY A 11 0.56 2.99 2.43
C GLY A 11 0.16 4.47 2.35
N GLY A 12 0.97 5.31 1.72
CA GLY A 12 0.96 6.77 1.83
C GLY A 12 1.73 7.23 3.07
N GLN A 13 2.59 8.26 2.96
CA GLN A 13 3.45 8.65 4.10
C GLN A 13 2.67 9.21 5.30
N PHE A 14 1.49 9.78 5.02
CA PHE A 14 0.58 10.33 6.01
C PHE A 14 -0.82 9.74 5.79
N ARG A 15 -1.40 9.18 6.86
CA ARG A 15 -2.82 8.80 6.92
C ARG A 15 -3.51 9.62 8.00
N LEU A 16 -4.67 10.21 7.72
CA LEU A 16 -5.54 10.76 8.77
C LEU A 16 -6.72 9.83 9.02
N LEU A 17 -7.33 9.96 10.21
CA LEU A 17 -8.48 9.14 10.62
C LEU A 17 -9.66 9.17 9.62
N VAL A 18 -9.85 10.28 8.90
CA VAL A 18 -10.95 10.44 7.91
C VAL A 18 -10.45 10.30 6.47
N ILE A 19 -9.24 10.77 6.17
CA ILE A 19 -8.63 10.67 4.83
C ILE A 19 -7.41 9.77 4.93
N SER A 20 -7.61 8.52 4.53
CA SER A 20 -6.63 7.45 4.68
C SER A 20 -5.53 7.46 3.61
N LYS A 21 -5.54 8.41 2.65
CA LYS A 21 -4.60 8.44 1.52
C LYS A 21 -4.38 9.88 1.05
N LEU A 22 -3.32 10.55 1.51
CA LEU A 22 -3.04 11.93 1.06
C LEU A 22 -2.04 11.98 -0.09
N VAL A 23 -0.85 11.38 0.08
CA VAL A 23 0.21 11.40 -0.93
C VAL A 23 0.95 10.06 -0.94
N ALA A 24 1.27 9.56 -2.14
CA ALA A 24 2.18 8.44 -2.33
C ALA A 24 3.19 8.69 -3.46
N PRO A 25 4.39 8.08 -3.40
CA PRO A 25 5.36 8.13 -4.49
C PRO A 25 4.74 7.71 -5.82
N ASN A 26 5.03 8.46 -6.89
CA ASN A 26 4.56 8.22 -8.27
C ASN A 26 3.04 8.21 -8.50
N GLN A 27 2.21 8.48 -7.48
CA GLN A 27 0.76 8.60 -7.61
C GLN A 27 0.22 9.98 -7.25
N GLY A 28 1.03 10.84 -6.61
CA GLY A 28 0.61 12.20 -6.26
C GLY A 28 -0.42 12.22 -5.14
N VAL A 29 -1.38 13.14 -5.23
CA VAL A 29 -2.42 13.38 -4.21
C VAL A 29 -3.60 12.42 -4.38
N LEU A 30 -4.18 11.95 -3.28
CA LEU A 30 -5.28 10.96 -3.25
C LEU A 30 -4.97 9.67 -4.05
N PRO A 31 -3.87 8.97 -3.70
CA PRO A 31 -3.41 7.81 -4.47
C PRO A 31 -4.39 6.63 -4.46
N THR A 32 -4.54 5.97 -5.61
CA THR A 32 -5.45 4.83 -5.81
C THR A 32 -4.94 3.56 -5.11
N TYR A 33 -3.67 3.21 -5.35
CA TYR A 33 -3.04 1.97 -4.89
C TYR A 33 -2.11 2.24 -3.70
N THR A 34 -2.56 1.96 -2.48
CA THR A 34 -1.75 2.24 -1.27
C THR A 34 -1.65 1.09 -0.30
N ALA A 35 -2.75 0.37 -0.08
CA ALA A 35 -2.80 -0.78 0.81
C ALA A 35 -4.09 -1.57 0.54
N GLY A 36 -4.01 -2.90 0.61
CA GLY A 36 -5.16 -3.81 0.52
C GLY A 36 -5.19 -4.65 -0.75
N LEU A 37 -6.32 -5.34 -0.93
CA LEU A 37 -6.59 -6.19 -2.09
C LEU A 37 -7.27 -5.37 -3.19
N TYR A 38 -6.76 -5.49 -4.40
CA TYR A 38 -7.27 -4.88 -5.62
C TYR A 38 -7.55 -5.96 -6.64
N GLU A 39 -8.76 -6.01 -7.16
CA GLU A 39 -9.16 -7.00 -8.15
C GLU A 39 -9.32 -6.35 -9.51
N LYS A 40 -8.74 -6.98 -10.53
CA LYS A 40 -8.94 -6.59 -11.93
C LYS A 40 -9.04 -7.84 -12.79
N GLN A 41 -10.21 -8.05 -13.37
CA GLN A 41 -10.52 -9.24 -14.18
C GLN A 41 -10.22 -10.51 -13.36
N ASN A 42 -9.31 -11.37 -13.84
CA ASN A 42 -8.94 -12.62 -13.18
C ASN A 42 -7.64 -12.49 -12.36
N THR A 43 -7.26 -11.26 -11.98
CA THR A 43 -6.02 -10.98 -11.25
C THR A 43 -6.32 -10.30 -9.93
N SER A 44 -5.81 -10.89 -8.84
CA SER A 44 -5.81 -10.30 -7.51
C SER A 44 -4.46 -9.66 -7.21
N MET A 45 -4.45 -8.39 -6.84
CA MET A 45 -3.24 -7.66 -6.44
C MET A 45 -3.32 -7.28 -4.97
N VAL A 46 -2.38 -7.78 -4.17
CA VAL A 46 -2.22 -7.36 -2.79
C VAL A 46 -1.13 -6.29 -2.73
N VAL A 47 -1.51 -5.09 -2.32
CA VAL A 47 -0.57 -3.99 -2.08
C VAL A 47 -0.32 -3.89 -0.57
N SER A 48 0.92 -4.13 -0.14
CA SER A 48 1.37 -3.98 1.24
C SER A 48 1.80 -2.53 1.53
N ARG A 49 1.67 -2.09 2.80
CA ARG A 49 2.28 -0.84 3.30
C ARG A 49 3.79 -0.93 3.54
N GLY A 50 4.39 -2.09 3.32
CA GLY A 50 5.83 -2.34 3.45
C GLY A 50 6.34 -2.32 4.88
N LEU A 51 7.54 -2.86 5.07
CA LEU A 51 8.24 -2.89 6.36
C LEU A 51 9.23 -1.72 6.52
N GLY A 52 9.87 -1.31 5.43
CA GLY A 52 10.93 -0.29 5.43
C GLY A 52 10.41 1.13 5.25
N ASN A 53 11.19 2.12 5.66
CA ASN A 53 10.95 3.51 5.32
C ASN A 53 11.66 3.85 4.00
N SER A 54 11.12 4.78 3.22
CA SER A 54 11.72 5.24 1.95
C SER A 54 12.42 6.59 2.17
N ILE A 55 12.41 7.46 1.17
CA ILE A 55 13.03 8.79 1.16
C ILE A 55 12.59 9.63 2.36
N ILE A 56 11.32 9.53 2.75
CA ILE A 56 10.80 10.16 3.98
C ILE A 56 10.85 9.11 5.10
N PRO A 57 11.67 9.31 6.14
CA PRO A 57 11.91 8.30 7.17
C PRO A 57 10.74 8.17 8.16
N GLN A 58 9.88 9.19 8.27
CA GLN A 58 8.83 9.26 9.26
C GLN A 58 7.47 8.88 8.67
N ARG A 59 6.84 7.86 9.27
CA ARG A 59 5.45 7.47 8.98
C ARG A 59 4.51 8.10 10.02
N ILE A 60 3.44 8.77 9.60
CA ILE A 60 2.44 9.33 10.52
C ILE A 60 1.10 8.60 10.37
N PHE A 61 0.65 7.96 11.46
CA PHE A 61 -0.53 7.09 11.53
C PHE A 61 -0.58 5.97 10.46
N ASN A 62 0.58 5.60 9.92
CA ASN A 62 0.71 4.57 8.90
C ASN A 62 1.75 3.52 9.35
N ARG A 63 1.33 2.54 10.15
CA ARG A 63 2.25 1.51 10.69
C ARG A 63 2.78 0.59 9.57
N PRO A 64 3.99 0.01 9.71
CA PRO A 64 4.45 -1.08 8.84
C PRO A 64 3.44 -2.23 8.76
N GLU A 65 3.48 -2.98 7.65
CA GLU A 65 2.57 -4.09 7.39
C GLU A 65 3.30 -5.31 6.84
N LEU A 66 3.00 -6.47 7.42
CA LEU A 66 3.42 -7.77 6.92
C LEU A 66 2.18 -8.51 6.41
N VAL A 67 2.18 -8.86 5.13
CA VAL A 67 1.12 -9.66 4.51
C VAL A 67 1.58 -11.12 4.48
N VAL A 68 0.74 -12.02 4.96
CA VAL A 68 0.95 -13.47 4.87
C VAL A 68 -0.04 -14.03 3.84
N VAL A 69 0.48 -14.74 2.85
CA VAL A 69 -0.32 -15.38 1.80
C VAL A 69 -0.07 -16.88 1.86
N GLN A 70 -1.15 -17.64 2.01
CA GLN A 70 -1.14 -19.10 1.95
C GLN A 70 -1.66 -19.51 0.58
N LEU A 71 -0.88 -20.31 -0.14
CA LEU A 71 -1.29 -20.96 -1.39
C LEU A 71 -1.50 -22.46 -1.11
N ASN A 72 -2.49 -23.07 -1.76
CA ASN A 72 -2.82 -24.49 -1.65
C ASN A 72 -2.16 -25.31 -2.76
#